data_AF-A0ABD4EUE2-F1
#
_entry.id   AF-A0ABD4EUE2-F1
#
_cell.length_a   1.000
_cell.length_b   1.000
_cell.length_c   1.000
_cell.angle_alpha   90.00
_cell.angle_beta   90.00
_cell.angle_gamma   90.00
#
_symmetry.space_group_name_H-M   'P 1'
#
loop_
_entity.id
_entity.type
_entity.pdbx_description
1 polymer ?
#
loop_
_entity_poly.entity_id
_entity_poly.type
_entity_poly.pdbx_seq_one_letter_code
_entity_poly.pdbx_strand_id
1 'polypeptide(L)'
;KIKTRRSHSIEFKTKAVEQSLDSPDTVNVIAHRLGINPVLLSKWRRKMTSKSTSNPIKNQGPDKSYKDLERQVRKLEKQLEDAQLENDVLKKAKAYLDSRKE
;
A
#
# COMPACT_ATOMS: atom_id res chain seq x y z
N LYS A 1 -30.52 -22.64 -20.08
CA LYS A 1 -31.19 -21.70 -19.13
C LYS A 1 -30.25 -20.53 -18.88
N ILE A 2 -30.61 -19.30 -19.29
CA ILE A 2 -29.79 -18.10 -19.06
C ILE A 2 -29.84 -17.77 -17.56
N LYS A 3 -28.69 -17.87 -16.87
CA LYS A 3 -28.60 -17.58 -15.43
C LYS A 3 -28.67 -16.06 -15.26
N THR A 4 -29.73 -15.56 -14.63
CA THR A 4 -29.91 -14.14 -14.34
C THR A 4 -28.74 -13.64 -13.47
N ARG A 5 -28.10 -12.55 -13.89
CA ARG A 5 -27.00 -11.94 -13.13
C ARG A 5 -27.57 -11.34 -11.86
N ARG A 6 -27.03 -11.73 -10.69
CA ARG A 6 -27.36 -11.06 -9.43
C ARG A 6 -26.95 -9.59 -9.53
N SER A 7 -27.91 -8.69 -9.34
CA SER A 7 -27.66 -7.26 -9.22
C SER A 7 -27.63 -6.89 -7.75
N HIS A 8 -26.69 -6.04 -7.35
CA HIS A 8 -26.61 -5.46 -6.01
C HIS A 8 -26.98 -3.97 -6.06
N SER A 9 -27.72 -3.50 -5.06
CA SER A 9 -28.06 -2.08 -4.92
C SER A 9 -26.79 -1.23 -4.77
N ILE A 10 -26.89 0.05 -5.12
CA ILE A 10 -25.76 0.98 -5.01
C ILE A 10 -25.35 1.12 -3.53
N GLU A 11 -26.31 1.27 -2.62
CA GLU A 11 -26.06 1.36 -1.17
C GLU A 11 -25.29 0.15 -0.63
N PHE A 12 -25.67 -1.05 -1.05
CA PHE A 12 -24.97 -2.26 -0.62
C PHE A 12 -23.52 -2.27 -1.10
N LYS A 13 -23.27 -1.84 -2.35
CA LYS A 13 -21.91 -1.77 -2.89
C LYS A 13 -21.06 -0.75 -2.13
N THR A 14 -21.62 0.42 -1.82
CA THR A 14 -20.94 1.47 -1.07
C THR A 14 -20.56 0.96 0.32
N LYS A 15 -21.53 0.41 1.07
CA LYS A 15 -21.30 -0.11 2.42
C LYS A 15 -20.28 -1.26 2.44
N ALA A 16 -20.34 -2.15 1.45
CA ALA A 16 -19.36 -3.24 1.31
C ALA A 16 -17.94 -2.72 1.05
N VAL A 17 -17.81 -1.66 0.26
CA VAL A 17 -16.51 -1.02 -0.01
C VAL A 17 -15.99 -0.30 1.23
N GLU A 18 -16.83 0.48 1.92
CA GLU A 18 -16.47 1.14 3.19
C GLU A 18 -15.99 0.14 4.23
N GLN A 19 -16.78 -0.91 4.48
CA GLN A 19 -16.39 -1.98 5.40
C GLN A 19 -15.05 -2.64 5.00
N SER A 20 -14.77 -2.74 3.70
CA SER A 20 -13.51 -3.29 3.20
C SER A 20 -12.31 -2.37 3.31
N LEU A 21 -12.53 -1.07 3.51
CA LEU A 21 -11.48 -0.08 3.70
C LEU A 21 -11.22 0.17 5.20
N ASP A 22 -12.26 0.09 6.03
CA ASP A 22 -12.16 0.31 7.49
C ASP A 22 -11.67 -0.93 8.24
N SER A 23 -11.90 -2.13 7.71
CA SER A 23 -11.50 -3.36 8.36
C SER A 23 -10.01 -3.68 8.15
N PRO A 24 -9.31 -4.22 9.16
CA PRO A 24 -7.96 -4.78 8.99
C PRO A 24 -7.96 -6.09 8.16
N ASP A 25 -9.13 -6.69 7.92
CA ASP A 25 -9.25 -7.95 7.21
C ASP A 25 -9.05 -7.81 5.69
N THR A 26 -8.64 -8.90 5.05
CA THR A 26 -8.52 -8.93 3.59
C THR A 26 -9.88 -8.81 2.89
N VAL A 27 -9.86 -8.27 1.67
CA VAL A 27 -11.04 -8.20 0.79
C VAL A 27 -11.72 -9.57 0.64
N ASN A 28 -10.94 -10.64 0.67
CA ASN A 28 -11.44 -12.00 0.55
C ASN A 28 -12.33 -12.39 1.74
N VAL A 29 -11.84 -12.17 2.96
CA VAL A 29 -12.59 -12.45 4.21
C VAL A 29 -13.89 -11.65 4.26
N ILE A 30 -13.83 -10.36 3.90
CA ILE A 30 -14.98 -9.47 3.94
C ILE A 30 -16.01 -9.85 2.87
N ALA A 31 -15.55 -10.21 1.67
CA ALA A 31 -16.43 -10.70 0.60
C ALA A 31 -17.14 -12.00 1.01
N HIS A 32 -16.41 -12.94 1.62
CA HIS A 32 -16.99 -14.18 2.15
C HIS A 32 -18.04 -13.91 3.24
N ARG A 33 -17.75 -12.99 4.18
CA ARG A 33 -18.70 -12.59 5.23
C ARG A 33 -19.97 -11.95 4.66
N LEU A 34 -19.84 -11.18 3.60
CA LEU A 34 -20.96 -10.54 2.88
C LEU A 34 -21.65 -11.47 1.87
N GLY A 35 -21.17 -12.71 1.70
CA GLY A 35 -21.72 -13.68 0.75
C GLY A 35 -21.55 -13.28 -0.72
N ILE A 36 -20.57 -12.42 -1.03
CA ILE A 36 -20.28 -11.93 -2.39
C ILE A 36 -18.96 -12.50 -2.91
N ASN A 37 -18.80 -12.46 -4.23
CA ASN A 37 -17.55 -12.88 -4.85
C ASN A 37 -16.42 -11.87 -4.55
N PRO A 38 -15.24 -12.30 -4.04
CA PRO A 38 -14.11 -11.43 -3.75
C PRO A 38 -13.66 -10.56 -4.93
N VAL A 39 -13.68 -11.12 -6.15
CA VAL A 39 -13.32 -10.39 -7.38
C VAL A 39 -14.29 -9.24 -7.65
N LEU A 40 -15.56 -9.43 -7.30
CA LEU A 40 -16.59 -8.40 -7.45
C LEU A 40 -16.37 -7.24 -6.47
N LEU A 41 -16.04 -7.55 -5.22
CA LEU A 41 -15.72 -6.54 -4.20
C LEU A 41 -14.46 -5.75 -4.58
N SER A 42 -13.41 -6.43 -5.04
CA SER A 42 -12.20 -5.77 -5.56
C SER A 42 -12.49 -4.82 -6.73
N LYS A 43 -13.40 -5.22 -7.64
CA LYS A 43 -13.83 -4.38 -8.76
C LYS A 43 -14.61 -3.15 -8.28
N TRP A 44 -15.45 -3.28 -7.26
CA TRP A 44 -16.17 -2.16 -6.66
C TRP A 44 -15.22 -1.21 -5.95
N ARG A 45 -14.29 -1.71 -5.13
CA ARG A 45 -13.21 -0.90 -4.51
C ARG A 45 -12.53 -0.06 -5.57
N ARG A 46 -11.97 -0.67 -6.61
CA ARG A 46 -11.22 0.05 -7.65
C ARG A 46 -12.05 1.13 -8.35
N LYS A 47 -13.35 0.89 -8.58
CA LYS A 47 -14.23 1.89 -9.22
C LYS A 47 -14.59 3.02 -8.27
N MET A 48 -14.90 2.71 -7.01
CA MET A 48 -15.42 3.67 -6.04
C MET A 48 -14.32 4.47 -5.34
N THR A 49 -13.07 4.00 -5.32
CA THR A 49 -11.91 4.72 -4.79
C THR A 49 -11.09 5.43 -5.87
N SER A 50 -11.44 5.26 -7.16
CA SER A 50 -10.74 5.94 -8.25
C SER A 50 -11.07 7.43 -8.26
N LYS A 51 -10.04 8.27 -8.46
CA LYS A 51 -10.15 9.74 -8.56
C LYS A 51 -11.05 10.21 -9.72
N SER A 52 -11.39 9.33 -10.67
CA SER A 52 -12.29 9.61 -11.79
C SER A 52 -13.79 9.52 -11.42
N THR A 53 -14.12 9.09 -10.20
CA THR A 53 -15.52 8.95 -9.75
C THR A 53 -15.97 10.24 -9.07
N SER A 54 -17.22 10.66 -9.34
CA SER A 54 -17.81 11.92 -8.86
C SER A 54 -17.70 12.12 -7.33
N ASN A 55 -17.83 11.05 -6.54
CA ASN A 55 -17.60 11.03 -5.10
C ASN A 55 -16.72 9.82 -4.73
N PRO A 56 -15.38 9.96 -4.75
CA PRO A 56 -14.50 8.85 -4.42
C PRO A 56 -14.51 8.57 -2.92
N ILE A 57 -14.66 7.31 -2.55
CA ILE A 57 -14.50 6.86 -1.15
C ILE A 57 -13.01 6.98 -0.81
N LYS A 58 -12.69 7.63 0.30
CA LYS A 58 -11.30 7.82 0.76
C LYS A 58 -10.68 6.45 1.07
N ASN A 59 -9.78 5.99 0.21
CA ASN A 59 -8.95 4.84 0.47
C ASN A 59 -7.68 5.30 1.21
N GLN A 60 -7.63 5.10 2.52
CA GLN A 60 -6.42 5.36 3.33
C GLN A 60 -5.37 4.24 3.21
N GLY A 61 -5.62 3.23 2.35
CA GLY A 61 -4.61 2.24 2.01
C GLY A 61 -3.43 2.87 1.27
N PRO A 62 -2.29 2.16 1.18
CA PRO A 62 -1.13 2.67 0.47
C PRO A 62 -1.50 2.98 -0.99
N ASP A 63 -1.50 4.27 -1.32
CA ASP A 63 -1.71 4.79 -2.68
C ASP A 63 -0.64 4.26 -3.66
N LYS A 64 0.51 3.87 -3.12
CA LYS A 64 1.67 3.34 -3.82
C LYS A 64 1.52 1.83 -3.98
N SER A 65 1.74 1.35 -5.20
CA SER A 65 1.82 -0.09 -5.47
C SER A 65 2.89 -0.72 -4.58
N TYR A 66 2.71 -1.98 -4.19
CA TYR A 66 3.73 -2.75 -3.47
C TYR A 66 5.12 -2.64 -4.15
N LYS A 67 5.13 -2.67 -5.50
CA LYS A 67 6.35 -2.53 -6.30
C LYS A 67 7.02 -1.15 -6.16
N ASP A 68 6.23 -0.10 -5.99
CA ASP A 68 6.75 1.26 -5.79
C ASP A 68 7.31 1.42 -4.37
N LEU A 69 6.70 0.73 -3.40
CA LEU A 69 7.18 0.65 -2.02
C LEU A 69 8.51 -0.11 -1.96
N GLU A 70 8.59 -1.27 -2.60
CA GLU A 70 9.81 -2.09 -2.70
C GLU A 70 10.96 -1.31 -3.36
N ARG A 71 10.67 -0.56 -4.42
CA ARG A 71 11.66 0.33 -5.06
C ARG A 71 12.16 1.41 -4.11
N GLN A 72 11.27 2.00 -3.29
CA GLN A 72 11.64 3.02 -2.30
C GLN A 72 12.50 2.43 -1.19
N VAL A 73 12.15 1.25 -0.68
CA VAL A 73 12.94 0.55 0.33
C VAL A 73 14.36 0.31 -0.17
N ARG A 74 14.52 -0.28 -1.37
CA ARG A 74 15.84 -0.51 -1.95
C ARG A 74 16.65 0.78 -2.14
N LYS A 75 16.00 1.87 -2.53
CA LYS A 75 16.66 3.18 -2.68
C LYS A 75 17.17 3.69 -1.33
N LEU A 76 16.34 3.60 -0.29
CA LEU A 76 16.68 4.05 1.06
C LEU A 76 17.80 3.20 1.67
N GLU A 77 17.75 1.89 1.49
CA GLU A 77 18.81 0.97 1.94
C GLU A 77 20.16 1.34 1.30
N LYS A 78 20.18 1.60 -0.01
CA LYS A 78 21.41 2.05 -0.68
C LYS A 78 21.95 3.38 -0.13
N GLN A 79 21.07 4.36 0.08
CA GLN A 79 21.48 5.65 0.65
C GLN A 79 22.06 5.51 2.06
N LEU A 80 21.51 4.58 2.84
CA LEU A 80 21.98 4.29 4.19
C LEU A 80 23.36 3.61 4.16
N GLU A 81 23.58 2.66 3.25
CA GLU A 81 24.87 2.02 3.04
C GLU A 81 25.94 3.05 2.61
N ASP A 82 25.64 3.89 1.62
CA ASP A 82 26.55 4.94 1.14
C ASP A 82 26.94 5.90 2.29
N ALA A 83 25.97 6.33 3.10
CA ALA A 83 26.21 7.23 4.23
C ALA A 83 27.00 6.58 5.38
N GLN A 84 26.82 5.27 5.60
CA GLN A 84 27.62 4.52 6.59
C GLN A 84 29.08 4.43 6.14
N LEU A 85 29.32 4.10 4.87
CA LEU A 85 30.67 4.04 4.31
C LEU A 85 31.39 5.39 4.43
N GLU A 86 30.72 6.48 4.06
CA GLU A 86 31.27 7.83 4.19
C GLU A 86 31.63 8.16 5.65
N ASN A 87 30.74 7.86 6.59
CA ASN A 87 31.00 8.05 8.02
C ASN A 87 32.21 7.24 8.50
N ASP A 88 32.34 5.99 8.06
CA ASP A 88 33.45 5.13 8.46
C ASP A 88 34.78 5.62 7.91
N VAL A 89 34.79 6.12 6.67
CA VAL A 89 35.98 6.76 6.08
C VAL A 89 36.36 8.01 6.87
N LEU A 90 35.40 8.88 7.18
CA LEU A 90 35.64 10.10 7.95
C LEU A 90 36.15 9.80 9.37
N LYS A 91 35.57 8.79 10.05
CA LYS A 91 36.05 8.33 11.36
C LYS A 91 37.48 7.81 11.30
N LYS A 92 37.81 6.99 10.29
CA LYS A 92 39.18 6.48 10.09
C LYS A 92 40.17 7.62 9.83
N ALA A 93 39.79 8.60 8.99
CA ALA A 93 40.62 9.76 8.72
C ALA A 93 40.86 10.60 9.97
N LYS A 94 39.81 10.83 10.77
CA LYS A 94 39.93 11.52 12.05
C LYS A 94 40.88 10.79 12.99
N ALA A 95 40.69 9.48 13.18
CA ALA A 95 41.56 8.67 14.05
C ALA A 95 43.03 8.72 13.61
N TYR A 96 43.30 8.65 12.31
CA TYR A 96 44.65 8.78 11.75
C TYR A 96 45.28 10.17 11.98
N LEU A 97 44.47 11.24 11.87
CA LEU A 97 44.93 12.60 12.15
C LEU A 97 45.21 12.83 13.64
N ASP A 98 44.34 12.31 14.50
CA ASP A 98 44.50 12.39 15.95
C ASP A 98 45.78 11.64 16.39
N SER A 99 46.04 10.45 15.83
CA SER A 99 47.27 9.67 16.13
C SER A 99 48.57 10.29 15.61
N ARG A 100 48.50 11.33 14.75
CA ARG A 100 49.68 12.00 14.17
C ARG A 100 49.97 13.36 14.84
N LYS A 101 49.07 13.83 15.71
CA LYS A 101 49.22 15.07 16.47
C LYS A 101 49.88 14.88 17.84
N GLU A 102 49.96 13.63 18.32
CA GLU A 102 50.85 13.19 19.39
C GLU A 102 52.24 12.89 18.84
#